data_AF-A0A6M0BYH1-F1
#
_entry.id   AF-A0A6M0BYH1-F1
#
_cell.length_a   1.000
_cell.length_b   1.000
_cell.length_c   1.000
_cell.angle_alpha   90.00
_cell.angle_beta   90.00
_cell.angle_gamma   90.00
#
_symmetry.space_group_name_H-M   'P 1'
#
loop_
_entity.id
_entity.type
_entity.pdbx_description
1 polymer ?
#
loop_
_entity_poly.entity_id
_entity_poly.type
_entity_poly.pdbx_seq_one_letter_code
_entity_poly.pdbx_strand_id
1 'polypeptide(L)'
;IGEEGGDFNEEIYRQSYPGIDVAINRGEFSSGLEHYIQFGQFEIERIGFFTDNDSNDIINAFGNNTRIVGVSVIGYDLINDRVIPSDLGTGEIDILVGSSGIEGVDQFILGSSQGSPFYLGFGDSDFALIQNFDTPLDQIKLSGTLNDYSFEIVNDSVNISTLSGDLIAIIEGVSSLDNLNLNFI
;
A
#
# COMPACT_ATOMS: atom_id res chain seq x y z
N ILE A 1 -22.57 13.96 -0.82
CA ILE A 1 -22.21 12.80 -1.66
C ILE A 1 -20.80 12.45 -1.25
N GLY A 2 -20.67 11.45 -0.37
CA GLY A 2 -19.39 11.09 0.25
C GLY A 2 -18.47 10.52 -0.82
N GLU A 3 -17.19 10.89 -0.76
CA GLU A 3 -16.17 10.45 -1.70
C GLU A 3 -15.96 8.94 -1.53
N GLU A 4 -16.59 8.12 -2.37
CA GLU A 4 -16.35 6.66 -2.44
C GLU A 4 -14.98 6.34 -3.09
N GLY A 5 -13.95 7.18 -2.87
CA GLY A 5 -12.63 6.97 -3.44
C GLY A 5 -11.53 7.86 -2.89
N GLY A 6 -11.67 8.37 -1.65
CA GLY A 6 -10.79 9.38 -1.06
C GLY A 6 -9.28 9.08 -1.15
N ASP A 7 -8.91 7.80 -1.11
CA ASP A 7 -7.51 7.36 -1.16
C ASP A 7 -7.13 6.72 -2.51
N PHE A 8 -8.09 6.52 -3.41
CA PHE A 8 -7.84 5.87 -4.70
C PHE A 8 -7.07 6.80 -5.64
N ASN A 9 -5.87 6.39 -6.01
CA ASN A 9 -5.02 7.14 -6.92
C ASN A 9 -5.41 6.89 -8.38
N GLU A 10 -6.40 7.65 -8.86
CA GLU A 10 -6.89 7.57 -10.23
C GLU A 10 -5.79 7.88 -11.26
N GLU A 11 -4.85 8.78 -10.95
CA GLU A 11 -3.77 9.11 -11.86
C GLU A 11 -2.88 7.89 -12.12
N ILE A 12 -2.40 7.22 -11.08
CA ILE A 12 -1.61 5.99 -11.21
C ILE A 12 -2.42 4.89 -11.90
N TYR A 13 -3.69 4.75 -11.55
CA TYR A 13 -4.56 3.75 -12.17
C TYR A 13 -4.70 3.94 -13.68
N ARG A 14 -4.91 5.18 -14.14
CA ARG A 14 -5.04 5.52 -15.57
C ARG A 14 -3.71 5.41 -16.32
N GLN A 15 -2.60 5.82 -15.69
CA GLN A 15 -1.26 5.57 -16.22
C GLN A 15 -0.99 4.07 -16.41
N SER A 16 -1.48 3.26 -15.46
CA SER A 16 -1.32 1.82 -15.48
C SER A 16 -2.14 1.13 -16.56
N TYR A 17 -3.27 1.74 -16.91
CA TYR A 17 -4.25 1.16 -17.82
C TYR A 17 -4.70 2.19 -18.89
N PRO A 18 -3.85 2.49 -19.89
CA PRO A 18 -4.12 3.56 -20.87
C PRO A 18 -5.41 3.41 -21.69
N GLY A 19 -5.98 2.20 -21.77
CA GLY A 19 -7.27 1.96 -22.40
C GLY A 19 -8.43 2.68 -21.71
N ILE A 20 -8.30 2.99 -20.42
CA ILE A 20 -9.31 3.71 -19.64
C ILE A 20 -9.41 5.15 -20.12
N ASP A 21 -8.29 5.80 -20.47
CA ASP A 21 -8.32 7.14 -21.07
C ASP A 21 -9.10 7.17 -22.37
N VAL A 22 -8.98 6.12 -23.18
CA VAL A 22 -9.74 6.01 -24.43
C VAL A 22 -11.23 5.88 -24.15
N ALA A 23 -11.63 5.09 -23.15
CA ALA A 23 -13.02 4.92 -22.75
C ALA A 23 -13.63 6.20 -22.15
N ILE A 24 -12.89 6.91 -21.29
CA ILE A 24 -13.28 8.21 -20.75
C ILE A 24 -13.48 9.23 -21.88
N ASN A 25 -12.52 9.32 -22.80
CA ASN A 25 -12.62 10.24 -23.95
C ASN A 25 -13.80 9.92 -24.89
N ARG A 26 -14.31 8.69 -24.87
CA ARG A 26 -15.52 8.27 -25.59
C ARG A 26 -16.82 8.52 -24.80
N GLY A 27 -16.72 8.93 -23.54
CA GLY A 27 -17.85 9.12 -22.64
C GLY A 27 -18.44 7.81 -22.12
N GLU A 28 -17.68 6.71 -22.17
CA GLU A 28 -18.09 5.42 -21.60
C GLU A 28 -17.99 5.43 -20.06
N PHE A 29 -17.04 6.20 -19.53
CA PHE A 29 -16.86 6.47 -18.09
C PHE A 29 -16.58 7.96 -17.87
N SER A 30 -16.97 8.46 -16.70
CA SER A 30 -16.72 9.82 -16.23
C SER A 30 -15.32 9.96 -15.64
N SER A 31 -14.76 8.87 -15.11
CA SER A 31 -13.43 8.85 -14.51
C SER A 31 -12.84 7.43 -14.45
N GLY A 32 -11.55 7.33 -14.15
CA GLY A 32 -10.87 6.06 -13.88
C GLY A 32 -11.39 5.40 -12.61
N LEU A 33 -11.72 6.19 -11.58
CA LEU A 33 -12.39 5.69 -10.37
C LEU A 33 -13.75 5.05 -10.70
N GLU A 34 -14.57 5.67 -11.56
CA GLU A 34 -15.84 5.08 -11.98
C GLU A 34 -15.64 3.71 -12.64
N HIS A 35 -14.67 3.61 -13.54
CA HIS A 35 -14.30 2.32 -14.16
C HIS A 35 -13.83 1.31 -13.09
N TYR A 36 -12.99 1.72 -12.15
CA TYR A 36 -12.48 0.84 -11.11
C TYR A 36 -13.62 0.30 -10.23
N ILE A 37 -14.50 1.18 -9.75
CA ILE A 37 -15.65 0.80 -8.92
C ILE A 37 -16.58 -0.15 -9.68
N GLN A 38 -16.87 0.08 -10.96
CA GLN A 38 -17.82 -0.74 -11.69
C GLN A 38 -17.25 -2.07 -12.18
N PHE A 39 -15.95 -2.10 -12.54
CA PHE A 39 -15.32 -3.23 -13.21
C PHE A 39 -13.97 -3.59 -12.59
N GLY A 40 -13.07 -2.61 -12.49
CA GLY A 40 -11.67 -2.88 -12.16
C GLY A 40 -11.47 -3.60 -10.83
N GLN A 41 -12.24 -3.27 -9.80
CA GLN A 41 -12.11 -3.88 -8.47
C GLN A 41 -12.41 -5.40 -8.46
N PHE A 42 -13.09 -5.91 -9.50
CA PHE A 42 -13.49 -7.32 -9.63
C PHE A 42 -12.61 -8.10 -10.63
N GLU A 43 -11.71 -7.43 -11.35
CA GLU A 43 -10.85 -8.04 -12.37
C GLU A 43 -9.51 -8.47 -11.75
N ILE A 44 -9.13 -9.74 -11.90
CA ILE A 44 -7.91 -10.28 -11.27
C ILE A 44 -6.61 -9.62 -11.74
N GLU A 45 -6.58 -9.10 -12.97
CA GLU A 45 -5.41 -8.42 -13.55
C GLU A 45 -5.40 -6.91 -13.25
N ARG A 46 -6.42 -6.41 -12.54
CA ARG A 46 -6.52 -5.00 -12.17
C ARG A 46 -6.08 -4.81 -10.74
N ILE A 47 -5.25 -3.78 -10.59
CA ILE A 47 -4.69 -3.35 -9.33
C ILE A 47 -5.31 -1.99 -9.01
N GLY A 48 -5.92 -1.90 -7.82
CA GLY A 48 -6.27 -0.62 -7.21
C GLY A 48 -5.05 -0.01 -6.55
N PHE A 49 -4.87 1.29 -6.68
CA PHE A 49 -3.77 2.02 -6.06
C PHE A 49 -4.36 2.95 -5.02
N PHE A 50 -3.93 2.79 -3.77
CA PHE A 50 -4.40 3.56 -2.62
C PHE A 50 -3.20 4.24 -1.98
N THR A 51 -3.17 5.58 -2.04
CA THR A 51 -2.00 6.36 -1.63
C THR A 51 -2.38 7.60 -0.83
N ASP A 52 -1.44 8.09 -0.03
CA ASP A 52 -1.62 9.28 0.81
C ASP A 52 -1.44 10.64 0.06
N ASN A 53 -1.71 11.76 0.76
CA ASN A 53 -1.54 13.16 0.36
C ASN A 53 -0.73 14.08 1.32
N ASP A 54 0.19 13.53 2.14
CA ASP A 54 1.16 14.21 3.03
C ASP A 54 0.64 14.53 4.46
N SER A 55 -0.02 13.57 5.15
CA SER A 55 -0.39 13.73 6.56
C SER A 55 -0.51 12.41 7.33
N ASN A 56 -1.19 12.41 8.50
CA ASN A 56 -1.54 11.17 9.19
C ASN A 56 -2.94 10.75 8.75
N ASP A 57 -3.01 9.68 7.98
CA ASP A 57 -4.20 9.31 7.23
C ASP A 57 -4.72 7.91 7.56
N ILE A 58 -5.96 7.64 7.17
CA ILE A 58 -6.56 6.30 7.25
C ILE A 58 -6.91 5.87 5.84
N ILE A 59 -6.07 5.03 5.26
CA ILE A 59 -6.21 4.55 3.89
C ILE A 59 -7.02 3.26 3.89
N ASN A 60 -8.20 3.31 3.26
CA ASN A 60 -9.10 2.16 3.19
C ASN A 60 -9.12 1.58 1.76
N ALA A 61 -8.39 0.48 1.58
CA ALA A 61 -8.36 -0.19 0.29
C ALA A 61 -9.63 -1.01 0.04
N PHE A 62 -9.99 -1.16 -1.23
CA PHE A 62 -11.09 -2.02 -1.67
C PHE A 62 -10.77 -2.65 -3.02
N GLY A 63 -11.46 -3.75 -3.33
CA GLY A 63 -11.24 -4.55 -4.55
C GLY A 63 -10.38 -5.78 -4.31
N ASN A 64 -10.13 -6.54 -5.37
CA ASN A 64 -9.44 -7.83 -5.26
C ASN A 64 -7.92 -7.70 -5.14
N ASN A 65 -7.27 -6.83 -5.91
CA ASN A 65 -5.82 -6.66 -5.80
C ASN A 65 -5.51 -5.20 -5.60
N THR A 66 -4.70 -4.89 -4.58
CA THR A 66 -4.39 -3.50 -4.25
C THR A 66 -2.90 -3.28 -4.00
N ARG A 67 -2.49 -2.03 -4.17
CA ARG A 67 -1.26 -1.45 -3.64
C ARG A 67 -1.65 -0.37 -2.66
N ILE A 68 -1.16 -0.50 -1.43
CA ILE A 68 -1.49 0.39 -0.33
C ILE A 68 -0.20 1.04 0.14
N VAL A 69 -0.16 2.36 0.13
CA VAL A 69 1.05 3.15 0.38
C VAL A 69 0.68 4.38 1.19
N GLY A 70 1.17 4.51 2.43
CA GLY A 70 0.88 5.70 3.25
C GLY A 70 1.86 6.85 3.04
N VAL A 71 2.41 6.99 1.83
CA VAL A 71 3.21 8.18 1.48
C VAL A 71 2.68 8.76 0.19
N SER A 72 2.97 10.03 -0.09
CA SER A 72 2.55 10.62 -1.36
C SER A 72 3.35 10.02 -2.52
N VAL A 73 2.62 9.64 -3.57
CA VAL A 73 3.18 8.98 -4.74
C VAL A 73 2.88 9.79 -6.00
N ILE A 74 3.94 10.15 -6.72
CA ILE A 74 3.85 10.91 -7.98
C ILE A 74 3.91 10.02 -9.24
N GLY A 75 4.11 8.72 -9.06
CA GLY A 75 4.08 7.76 -10.16
C GLY A 75 4.33 6.32 -9.75
N TYR A 76 4.09 5.41 -10.69
CA TYR A 76 4.29 3.98 -10.51
C TYR A 76 5.01 3.37 -11.70
N ASP A 77 6.08 2.62 -11.44
CA ASP A 77 6.75 1.78 -12.42
C ASP A 77 6.10 0.40 -12.40
N LEU A 78 5.19 0.18 -13.35
CA LEU A 78 4.49 -1.08 -13.54
C LEU A 78 5.40 -2.27 -13.86
N ILE A 79 6.52 -2.03 -14.56
CA ILE A 79 7.39 -3.12 -15.02
C ILE A 79 8.12 -3.74 -13.84
N ASN A 80 8.55 -2.88 -12.91
CA ASN A 80 9.30 -3.29 -11.73
C ASN A 80 8.44 -3.35 -10.46
N ASP A 81 7.14 -3.03 -10.55
CA ASP A 81 6.18 -3.00 -9.44
C ASP A 81 6.65 -2.04 -8.33
N ARG A 82 7.03 -0.81 -8.69
CA ARG A 82 7.70 0.15 -7.81
C ARG A 82 6.99 1.50 -7.75
N VAL A 83 6.80 2.01 -6.55
CA VAL A 83 6.31 3.38 -6.33
C VAL A 83 7.44 4.40 -6.54
N ILE A 84 7.05 5.58 -7.01
CA ILE A 84 7.89 6.78 -7.09
C ILE A 84 7.31 7.79 -6.10
N PRO A 85 7.82 7.81 -4.85
CA PRO A 85 7.26 8.66 -3.82
C PRO A 85 7.79 10.10 -3.93
N SER A 86 7.02 11.08 -3.48
CA SER A 86 7.46 12.49 -3.33
C SER A 86 8.07 12.78 -1.97
N ASP A 87 7.73 11.99 -0.96
CA ASP A 87 8.24 12.02 0.42
C ASP A 87 8.62 10.60 0.88
N LEU A 88 8.85 10.39 2.17
CA LEU A 88 9.15 9.07 2.75
C LEU A 88 8.30 8.75 3.98
N GLY A 89 7.27 9.54 4.30
CA GLY A 89 6.43 9.36 5.48
C GLY A 89 7.11 9.64 6.82
N THR A 90 8.25 10.35 6.81
CA THR A 90 9.02 10.60 8.03
C THR A 90 8.23 11.49 8.99
N GLY A 91 7.96 10.99 10.20
CA GLY A 91 7.18 11.69 11.22
C GLY A 91 5.66 11.49 11.13
N GLU A 92 5.19 10.60 10.26
CA GLU A 92 3.77 10.32 10.03
C GLU A 92 3.34 9.01 10.70
N ILE A 93 2.07 8.94 11.10
CA ILE A 93 1.44 7.70 11.54
C ILE A 93 0.19 7.49 10.72
N ASP A 94 0.24 6.51 9.82
CA ASP A 94 -0.88 6.15 8.96
C ASP A 94 -1.50 4.84 9.36
N ILE A 95 -2.80 4.71 9.08
CA ILE A 95 -3.52 3.46 9.21
C ILE A 95 -3.79 2.94 7.80
N LEU A 96 -3.12 1.85 7.44
CA LEU A 96 -3.26 1.19 6.14
C LEU A 96 -4.16 -0.03 6.31
N VAL A 97 -5.37 0.05 5.76
CA VAL A 97 -6.39 -1.00 5.91
C VAL A 97 -6.52 -1.79 4.61
N GLY A 98 -6.20 -3.09 4.69
CA GLY A 98 -6.42 -4.03 3.59
C GLY A 98 -7.88 -4.14 3.18
N SER A 99 -8.11 -4.60 1.96
CA SER A 99 -9.44 -4.89 1.42
C SER A 99 -10.06 -6.13 2.06
N SER A 100 -11.40 -6.21 2.11
CA SER A 100 -12.10 -7.37 2.69
C SER A 100 -12.21 -8.58 1.74
N GLY A 101 -11.35 -8.66 0.71
CA GLY A 101 -11.44 -9.61 -0.39
C GLY A 101 -10.80 -10.97 -0.06
N ILE A 102 -11.61 -12.03 0.07
CA ILE A 102 -11.16 -13.37 0.51
C ILE A 102 -10.18 -14.09 -0.45
N GLU A 103 -10.09 -13.64 -1.71
CA GLU A 103 -9.18 -14.21 -2.73
C GLU A 103 -8.23 -13.16 -3.30
N GLY A 104 -8.25 -11.97 -2.71
CA GLY A 104 -7.44 -10.84 -3.13
C GLY A 104 -6.02 -10.88 -2.59
N VAL A 105 -5.15 -10.03 -3.14
CA VAL A 105 -3.84 -9.75 -2.55
C VAL A 105 -3.73 -8.25 -2.34
N ASP A 106 -3.64 -7.86 -1.07
CA ASP A 106 -3.23 -6.52 -0.68
C ASP A 106 -1.72 -6.50 -0.49
N GLN A 107 -1.04 -5.63 -1.23
CA GLN A 107 0.38 -5.39 -1.06
C GLN A 107 0.61 -4.02 -0.43
N PHE A 108 1.05 -4.04 0.82
CA PHE A 108 1.45 -2.87 1.59
C PHE A 108 2.90 -2.54 1.27
N ILE A 109 3.14 -1.39 0.62
CA ILE A 109 4.48 -0.97 0.21
C ILE A 109 5.03 -0.01 1.26
N LEU A 110 6.11 -0.42 1.92
CA LEU A 110 6.78 0.28 3.01
C LEU A 110 8.22 0.69 2.65
N GLY A 111 8.49 0.90 1.36
CA GLY A 111 9.80 1.32 0.90
C GLY A 111 9.81 1.85 -0.53
N SER A 112 10.82 2.67 -0.81
CA SER A 112 11.03 3.29 -2.11
C SER A 112 11.91 2.44 -3.03
N SER A 113 11.76 2.68 -4.33
CA SER A 113 12.68 2.19 -5.38
C SER A 113 14.13 2.67 -5.25
N GLN A 114 14.38 3.68 -4.43
CA GLN A 114 15.71 4.22 -4.14
C GLN A 114 16.40 3.50 -2.96
N GLY A 115 15.75 2.48 -2.39
CA GLY A 115 16.31 1.65 -1.31
C GLY A 115 16.11 2.22 0.09
N SER A 116 15.24 3.23 0.26
CA SER A 116 14.92 3.79 1.57
C SER A 116 13.57 3.25 2.08
N PRO A 117 13.49 2.76 3.33
CA PRO A 117 12.22 2.43 3.97
C PRO A 117 11.34 3.68 4.11
N PHE A 118 10.03 3.49 4.08
CA PHE A 118 9.09 4.52 4.53
C PHE A 118 9.02 4.56 6.05
N TYR A 119 8.57 5.70 6.59
CA TYR A 119 8.52 5.97 8.03
C TYR A 119 9.90 5.86 8.72
N LEU A 120 10.99 6.04 7.95
CA LEU A 120 12.33 6.05 8.53
C LEU A 120 12.60 7.41 9.18
N GLY A 121 12.93 7.39 10.46
CA GLY A 121 13.14 8.53 11.33
C GLY A 121 12.39 8.37 12.64
N PHE A 122 12.54 9.33 13.56
CA PHE A 122 11.68 9.53 14.74
C PHE A 122 11.40 8.32 15.69
N GLY A 123 12.11 7.20 15.55
CA GLY A 123 12.10 6.10 16.51
C GLY A 123 10.81 5.28 16.44
N ASP A 124 10.04 5.34 17.52
CA ASP A 124 8.73 4.68 17.62
C ASP A 124 7.57 5.69 17.49
N SER A 125 7.85 6.91 17.00
CA SER A 125 6.88 8.01 16.96
C SER A 125 6.18 8.18 15.62
N ASP A 126 6.59 7.41 14.62
CA ASP A 126 6.11 7.35 13.24
C ASP A 126 6.17 5.90 12.76
N PHE A 127 5.15 5.45 12.04
CA PHE A 127 5.03 4.08 11.51
C PHE A 127 3.72 3.92 10.74
N ALA A 128 3.67 2.93 9.85
CA ALA A 128 2.41 2.43 9.32
C ALA A 128 1.75 1.43 10.29
N LEU A 129 0.52 1.71 10.73
CA LEU A 129 -0.35 0.72 11.36
C LEU A 129 -1.13 -0.03 10.28
N ILE A 130 -0.84 -1.31 10.09
CA ILE A 130 -1.47 -2.16 9.10
C ILE A 130 -2.60 -2.96 9.74
N GLN A 131 -3.79 -2.85 9.16
CA GLN A 131 -5.01 -3.53 9.60
C GLN A 131 -5.58 -4.37 8.47
N ASN A 132 -6.36 -5.40 8.84
CA ASN A 132 -6.97 -6.33 7.89
C ASN A 132 -5.92 -6.99 6.96
N PHE A 133 -4.86 -7.55 7.56
CA PHE A 133 -3.78 -8.24 6.86
C PHE A 133 -4.01 -9.76 6.88
N ASP A 134 -4.31 -10.34 5.72
CA ASP A 134 -4.68 -11.75 5.56
C ASP A 134 -3.47 -12.63 5.19
N THR A 135 -2.83 -13.26 6.18
CA THR A 135 -1.78 -14.26 5.92
C THR A 135 -2.34 -15.58 5.35
N PRO A 136 -1.70 -16.24 4.35
CA PRO A 136 -0.45 -15.89 3.65
C PRO A 136 -0.63 -14.98 2.41
N LEU A 137 -1.85 -14.51 2.14
CA LEU A 137 -2.19 -13.88 0.86
C LEU A 137 -1.54 -12.50 0.74
N ASP A 138 -1.75 -11.66 1.75
CA ASP A 138 -1.28 -10.28 1.76
C ASP A 138 0.22 -10.18 1.93
N GLN A 139 0.76 -9.09 1.41
CA GLN A 139 2.19 -8.91 1.21
C GLN A 139 2.67 -7.63 1.85
N ILE A 140 3.81 -7.71 2.51
CA ILE A 140 4.59 -6.53 2.87
C ILE A 140 5.74 -6.40 1.89
N LYS A 141 5.88 -5.23 1.28
CA LYS A 141 6.98 -4.92 0.37
C LYS A 141 7.91 -3.89 0.99
N LEU A 142 9.14 -4.30 1.29
CA LEU A 142 10.17 -3.50 1.94
C LEU A 142 11.26 -3.09 0.95
N SER A 143 12.02 -2.04 1.27
CA SER A 143 13.27 -1.74 0.56
C SER A 143 14.42 -2.63 1.05
N GLY A 144 15.43 -2.89 0.22
CA GLY A 144 16.67 -3.54 0.71
C GLY A 144 16.51 -5.05 0.88
N THR A 145 16.90 -5.60 2.04
CA THR A 145 16.95 -7.05 2.28
C THR A 145 16.42 -7.41 3.66
N LEU A 146 16.13 -8.70 3.87
CA LEU A 146 15.70 -9.22 5.17
C LEU A 146 16.69 -8.88 6.31
N ASN A 147 17.98 -8.78 6.00
CA ASN A 147 19.00 -8.48 7.00
C ASN A 147 18.92 -7.03 7.49
N ASP A 148 18.19 -6.14 6.82
CA ASP A 148 18.09 -4.72 7.19
C ASP A 148 17.02 -4.47 8.25
N TYR A 149 16.28 -5.51 8.67
CA TYR A 149 15.11 -5.41 9.53
C TYR A 149 15.13 -6.41 10.70
N SER A 150 14.44 -6.04 11.78
CA SER A 150 14.04 -6.91 12.88
C SER A 150 12.52 -7.04 12.94
N PHE A 151 12.05 -8.23 13.30
CA PHE A 151 10.64 -8.56 13.40
C PHE A 151 10.34 -9.08 14.80
N GLU A 152 9.43 -8.44 15.51
CA GLU A 152 9.06 -8.80 16.88
C GLU A 152 7.55 -8.97 17.01
N ILE A 153 7.12 -10.03 17.70
CA ILE A 153 5.70 -10.23 18.00
C ILE A 153 5.37 -9.55 19.33
N VAL A 154 4.46 -8.57 19.29
CA VAL A 154 4.02 -7.80 20.44
C VAL A 154 2.50 -7.74 20.44
N ASN A 155 1.84 -8.26 21.48
CA ASN A 155 0.38 -8.20 21.64
C ASN A 155 -0.41 -8.64 20.38
N ASP A 156 -0.13 -9.83 19.85
CA ASP A 156 -0.75 -10.38 18.64
C ASP A 156 -0.56 -9.52 17.37
N SER A 157 0.51 -8.73 17.34
CA SER A 157 0.93 -7.94 16.18
C SER A 157 2.39 -8.20 15.85
N VAL A 158 2.78 -7.99 14.59
CA VAL A 158 4.18 -8.02 14.16
C VAL A 158 4.68 -6.58 14.02
N ASN A 159 5.65 -6.22 14.84
CA ASN A 159 6.39 -4.98 14.70
C ASN A 159 7.55 -5.21 13.73
N ILE A 160 7.69 -4.32 12.75
CA ILE A 160 8.81 -4.28 11.81
C ILE A 160 9.62 -3.03 12.13
N SER A 161 10.87 -3.25 12.52
CA SER A 161 11.83 -2.17 12.75
C SER A 161 13.04 -2.33 11.85
N THR A 162 13.72 -1.24 11.54
CA THR A 162 15.06 -1.30 10.94
C THR A 162 16.07 -1.89 11.92
N LEU A 163 17.21 -2.38 11.42
CA LEU A 163 18.32 -2.85 12.28
C LEU A 163 18.83 -1.80 13.27
N SER A 164 18.65 -0.50 12.98
CA SER A 164 18.99 0.59 13.90
C SER A 164 18.01 0.73 15.08
N GLY A 165 16.89 -0.01 15.06
CA GLY A 165 15.86 0.01 16.09
C GLY A 165 14.71 1.00 15.83
N ASP A 166 14.59 1.51 14.60
CA ASP A 166 13.54 2.45 14.19
C ASP A 166 12.29 1.69 13.75
N LEU A 167 11.13 1.92 14.35
CA LEU A 167 9.88 1.23 14.02
C LEU A 167 9.29 1.82 12.74
N ILE A 168 8.99 0.98 11.76
CA ILE A 168 8.40 1.45 10.48
C ILE A 168 7.00 0.92 10.24
N ALA A 169 6.62 -0.19 10.88
CA ALA A 169 5.28 -0.72 10.77
C ALA A 169 4.87 -1.60 11.95
N ILE A 170 3.57 -1.66 12.19
CA ILE A 170 2.90 -2.60 13.08
C ILE A 170 1.81 -3.30 12.28
N ILE A 171 1.85 -4.62 12.18
CA ILE A 171 0.82 -5.43 11.51
C ILE A 171 -0.08 -6.06 12.55
N GLU A 172 -1.31 -5.57 12.68
CA GLU A 172 -2.26 -6.06 13.66
C GLU A 172 -2.81 -7.44 13.29
N GLY A 173 -3.10 -8.26 14.31
CA GLY A 173 -3.77 -9.56 14.13
C GLY A 173 -2.87 -10.69 13.63
N VAL A 174 -1.56 -10.44 13.50
CA VAL A 174 -0.56 -11.44 13.11
C VAL A 174 0.23 -11.89 14.34
N SER A 175 -0.03 -13.11 14.80
CA SER A 175 0.59 -13.69 16.01
C SER A 175 1.75 -14.65 15.73
N SER A 176 2.18 -14.77 14.47
CA SER A 176 3.33 -15.60 14.06
C SER A 176 4.02 -14.98 12.84
N LEU A 177 5.33 -15.19 12.73
CA LEU A 177 6.09 -14.86 11.51
C LEU A 177 5.95 -15.94 10.43
N ASP A 178 5.43 -17.12 10.80
CA ASP A 178 5.12 -18.17 9.83
C ASP A 178 4.06 -17.64 8.87
N ASN A 179 4.31 -17.77 7.56
CA ASN A 179 3.43 -17.28 6.49
C ASN A 179 3.34 -15.76 6.34
N LEU A 180 4.16 -14.98 7.05
CA LEU A 180 4.32 -13.56 6.74
C LEU A 180 5.02 -13.44 5.37
N ASN A 181 4.31 -12.88 4.39
CA ASN A 181 4.79 -12.81 3.01
C ASN A 181 5.56 -11.49 2.78
N LEU A 182 6.88 -11.59 2.89
CA LEU A 182 7.80 -10.47 2.71
C LEU A 182 8.38 -10.45 1.29
N ASN A 183 8.28 -9.30 0.64
CA ASN A 183 8.90 -9.02 -0.65
C ASN A 183 9.85 -7.82 -0.51
N PHE A 184 10.87 -7.76 -1.35
CA PHE A 184 11.88 -6.72 -1.31
C PHE A 184 12.04 -6.03 -2.68
N ILE A 185 12.18 -4.71 -2.66
CA ILE A 185 12.35 -3.84 -3.85
C ILE A 185 13.78 -3.87 -4.36
#